data_AF-A0A0G4ATS0-F1
#
_entry.id   AF-A0A0G4ATS0-F1
#
_cell.length_a   1.000
_cell.length_b   1.000
_cell.length_c   1.000
_cell.angle_alpha   90.00
_cell.angle_beta   90.00
_cell.angle_gamma   90.00
#
_symmetry.space_group_name_H-M   'P 1'
#
loop_
_entity.id
_entity.type
_entity.pdbx_description
1 polymer ?
#
loop_
_entity_poly.entity_id
_entity_poly.type
_entity_poly.pdbx_seq_one_letter_code
_entity_poly.pdbx_strand_id
1 'polypeptide(L)'
;MRTFLLIIAIGTLIMTPLRSFAAEEKFFEFATDVGVPIEIPTGSIAIQEFKVHNDYINAIDLWFDNAGSSGSATVTFLDSSNAVLTSKSVTIAPSDPFYTGQQLHVRFSKTVGITSGSWYKIRITSNAPKLRLYGVKRVQFVEHDAPYPIDSSVGGSSVNGESQIAVFKFALYEETDAEAPIITNASSTISGPDTMQIAFNANELVDRMVSYTRIGSGIVTTIGYTGNYSICFEDIFACPLTIDTQRDALYTYRLTVRDSWGNEAFFDGAFESWKPGTPVPPADPTVPFVAPPAEAPSSPTESPVVSVTITDARIVALAYNSVQLSWNTNKAANSSLVVSTDPVGAQVVSTVTTGVYELVHTISTGKGIAAGINYYATIISRDEAGSMAAQVLPFTAPKAGADAPPAVPEGSSTPTETLQTSVLGEQGLVSIVWDPLVGGEPSNGYRIDIIDAQGNLIESRTVAPGTYAINVDGLAGGEYRVLVYADEKGVVEKVAAPATVVIPKRAEPIDTYELIKRPIVYIPSILFALLILGLAIYSRVQKKIPNKK
;
A
#
# COMPACT_ATOMS: atom_id res chain seq x y z
N MET A 1 -6.58 31.65 -49.84
CA MET A 1 -5.95 30.36 -49.52
C MET A 1 -4.79 30.52 -48.53
N ARG A 2 -3.82 31.41 -48.77
CA ARG A 2 -2.73 31.74 -47.82
C ARG A 2 -3.20 32.12 -46.41
N THR A 3 -4.24 32.95 -46.29
CA THR A 3 -4.79 33.37 -44.99
C THR A 3 -5.47 32.23 -44.23
N PHE A 4 -6.01 31.23 -44.94
CA PHE A 4 -6.68 30.08 -44.33
C PHE A 4 -5.66 29.03 -43.83
N LEU A 5 -4.58 28.83 -44.59
CA LEU A 5 -3.44 28.01 -44.16
C LEU A 5 -2.71 28.62 -42.94
N LEU A 6 -2.62 29.96 -42.88
CA LEU A 6 -2.04 30.65 -41.72
C LEU A 6 -2.88 30.42 -40.44
N ILE A 7 -4.21 30.47 -40.56
CA ILE A 7 -5.13 30.22 -39.43
C ILE A 7 -5.07 28.76 -38.98
N ILE A 8 -4.93 27.80 -39.91
CA ILE A 8 -4.75 26.37 -39.57
C ILE A 8 -3.40 26.14 -38.91
N ALA A 9 -2.32 26.79 -39.38
CA ALA A 9 -0.99 26.69 -38.77
C ALA A 9 -0.94 27.29 -37.36
N ILE A 10 -1.59 28.44 -37.15
CA ILE A 10 -1.73 29.04 -35.81
C ILE A 10 -2.62 28.17 -34.93
N GLY A 11 -3.71 27.62 -35.46
CA GLY A 11 -4.59 26.70 -34.74
C GLY A 11 -3.91 25.38 -34.33
N THR A 12 -3.00 24.85 -35.16
CA THR A 12 -2.20 23.66 -34.83
C THR A 12 -1.08 23.97 -33.83
N LEU A 13 -0.48 25.16 -33.86
CA LEU A 13 0.47 25.60 -32.83
C LEU A 13 -0.18 25.86 -31.46
N ILE A 14 -1.47 26.21 -31.43
CA ILE A 14 -2.24 26.40 -30.19
C ILE A 14 -2.81 25.06 -29.69
N MET A 15 -2.96 24.06 -30.56
CA MET A 15 -3.46 22.72 -30.22
C MET A 15 -2.37 21.66 -30.00
N THR A 16 -1.10 21.94 -30.28
CA THR A 16 -0.04 21.14 -29.66
C THR A 16 -0.15 21.35 -28.16
N PRO A 17 -0.39 20.31 -27.34
CA PRO A 17 -0.23 20.46 -25.91
C PRO A 17 1.20 20.95 -25.74
N LEU A 18 1.38 22.21 -25.33
CA LEU A 18 2.59 22.59 -24.63
C LEU A 18 2.74 21.50 -23.58
N ARG A 19 3.79 20.69 -23.69
CA ARG A 19 4.20 19.83 -22.59
C ARG A 19 4.48 20.82 -21.45
N SER A 20 3.45 21.10 -20.69
CA SER A 20 3.57 21.75 -19.40
C SER A 20 4.34 20.72 -18.59
N PHE A 21 5.66 20.85 -18.58
CA PHE A 21 6.41 20.41 -17.41
C PHE A 21 5.66 21.04 -16.24
N ALA A 22 5.15 20.22 -15.33
CA ALA A 22 4.64 20.77 -14.09
C ALA A 22 5.78 21.63 -13.54
N ALA A 23 5.54 22.93 -13.34
CA ALA A 23 6.57 23.82 -12.82
C ALA A 23 6.92 23.48 -11.37
N GLU A 24 6.31 22.43 -10.80
CA GLU A 24 6.42 21.91 -9.45
C GLU A 24 5.72 20.54 -9.41
N GLU A 25 6.43 19.47 -9.04
CA GLU A 25 5.93 18.09 -8.97
C GLU A 25 5.73 17.67 -7.51
N LYS A 26 4.55 17.12 -7.20
CA LYS A 26 4.27 16.52 -5.89
C LYS A 26 4.75 15.07 -5.89
N PHE A 27 5.86 14.80 -5.21
CA PHE A 27 6.41 13.45 -5.13
C PHE A 27 5.99 12.70 -3.86
N PHE A 28 5.49 13.41 -2.83
CA PHE A 28 5.07 12.79 -1.57
C PHE A 28 3.88 13.53 -0.95
N GLU A 29 2.91 12.79 -0.43
CA GLU A 29 1.82 13.31 0.41
C GLU A 29 1.50 12.32 1.52
N PHE A 30 1.48 12.81 2.75
CA PHE A 30 1.05 12.05 3.92
C PHE A 30 -0.35 12.47 4.33
N ALA A 31 -1.20 11.47 4.63
CA ALA A 31 -2.58 11.62 5.10
C ALA A 31 -3.51 12.39 4.13
N THR A 32 -3.84 11.78 2.98
CA THR A 32 -4.70 12.38 1.94
C THR A 32 -6.14 12.69 2.41
N ASP A 33 -6.62 12.01 3.44
CA ASP A 33 -8.03 12.01 3.87
C ASP A 33 -8.33 12.91 5.09
N VAL A 34 -9.45 12.64 5.79
CA VAL A 34 -9.99 13.42 6.94
C VAL A 34 -8.94 13.64 8.02
N GLY A 35 -8.85 14.86 8.54
CA GLY A 35 -7.84 15.24 9.52
C GLY A 35 -8.42 15.61 10.89
N VAL A 36 -7.68 15.28 11.94
CA VAL A 36 -7.85 15.78 13.31
C VAL A 36 -7.16 17.15 13.40
N PRO A 37 -7.90 18.22 13.78
CA PRO A 37 -7.31 19.53 13.97
C PRO A 37 -6.54 19.57 15.30
N ILE A 38 -5.32 20.10 15.26
CA ILE A 38 -4.41 20.26 16.40
C ILE A 38 -4.18 21.75 16.60
N GLU A 39 -4.50 22.24 17.80
CA GLU A 39 -4.31 23.66 18.13
C GLU A 39 -2.83 24.02 18.19
N ILE A 40 -2.48 25.10 17.49
CA ILE A 40 -1.15 25.71 17.54
C ILE A 40 -1.30 27.06 18.23
N PRO A 41 -1.01 27.15 19.55
CA PRO A 41 -1.14 28.40 20.27
C PRO A 41 -0.22 29.46 19.69
N THR A 42 -0.67 30.72 19.68
CA THR A 42 0.10 31.85 19.15
C THR A 42 1.49 31.93 19.79
N GLY A 43 2.53 32.02 18.97
CA GLY A 43 3.93 32.03 19.41
C GLY A 43 4.54 30.65 19.68
N SER A 44 3.76 29.57 19.54
CA SER A 44 4.26 28.20 19.69
C SER A 44 5.10 27.74 18.50
N ILE A 45 5.90 26.71 18.74
CA ILE A 45 6.70 26.00 17.75
C ILE A 45 6.08 24.62 17.54
N ALA A 46 5.54 24.35 16.35
CA ALA A 46 5.10 23.03 15.93
C ALA A 46 6.19 22.36 15.08
N ILE A 47 6.41 21.06 15.26
CA ILE A 47 7.42 20.28 14.53
C ILE A 47 6.78 19.00 13.98
N GLN A 48 7.05 18.68 12.71
CA GLN A 48 6.78 17.39 12.08
C GLN A 48 8.09 16.74 11.64
N GLU A 49 8.34 15.49 12.03
CA GLU A 49 9.50 14.71 11.54
C GLU A 49 9.11 13.80 10.37
N PHE A 50 9.98 13.65 9.38
CA PHE A 50 9.73 12.78 8.23
C PHE A 50 11.05 12.31 7.58
N LYS A 51 10.95 11.28 6.75
CA LYS A 51 12.01 10.68 5.94
C LYS A 51 11.41 10.44 4.56
N VAL A 52 12.09 10.83 3.49
CA VAL A 52 11.62 10.63 2.11
C VAL A 52 12.76 10.24 1.18
N HIS A 53 12.40 9.64 0.05
CA HIS A 53 13.31 9.17 -0.98
C HIS A 53 13.19 10.06 -2.20
N ASN A 54 13.98 11.14 -2.18
CA ASN A 54 14.12 12.11 -3.25
C ASN A 54 15.46 12.85 -3.04
N ASP A 55 15.89 13.62 -4.04
CA ASP A 55 17.13 14.40 -4.04
C ASP A 55 16.86 15.89 -3.76
N TYR A 56 15.65 16.39 -4.06
CA TYR A 56 15.31 17.80 -3.89
C TYR A 56 13.95 18.07 -3.26
N ILE A 57 13.84 19.18 -2.52
CA ILE A 57 12.58 19.74 -2.02
C ILE A 57 12.54 21.25 -2.29
N ASN A 58 11.47 21.75 -2.91
CA ASN A 58 11.26 23.17 -3.16
C ASN A 58 10.05 23.76 -2.42
N ALA A 59 9.05 22.95 -2.07
CA ALA A 59 7.86 23.41 -1.37
C ALA A 59 7.22 22.34 -0.48
N ILE A 60 6.38 22.85 0.42
CA ILE A 60 5.64 22.05 1.39
C ILE A 60 4.20 22.54 1.41
N ASP A 61 3.26 21.60 1.35
CA ASP A 61 1.88 21.88 1.74
C ASP A 61 1.63 21.52 3.19
N LEU A 62 0.79 22.31 3.83
CA LEU A 62 0.20 22.04 5.13
C LEU A 62 -1.31 22.27 5.05
N TRP A 63 -2.08 21.63 5.93
CA TRP A 63 -3.53 21.87 6.00
C TRP A 63 -3.86 22.57 7.31
N PHE A 64 -4.64 23.66 7.23
CA PHE A 64 -4.93 24.49 8.38
C PHE A 64 -6.36 25.03 8.40
N ASP A 65 -6.81 25.46 9.57
CA ASP A 65 -7.87 26.45 9.68
C ASP A 65 -7.45 27.56 10.64
N ASN A 66 -8.16 28.67 10.58
CA ASN A 66 -7.88 29.83 11.41
C ASN A 66 -9.17 30.62 11.66
N ALA A 67 -9.90 30.25 12.71
CA ALA A 67 -11.14 30.95 13.08
C ALA A 67 -10.90 32.35 13.69
N GLY A 68 -9.64 32.80 13.80
CA GLY A 68 -9.29 34.15 14.24
C GLY A 68 -9.04 35.13 13.09
N SER A 69 -8.45 36.27 13.42
CA SER A 69 -7.99 37.24 12.42
C SER A 69 -6.80 36.71 11.62
N SER A 70 -6.46 37.40 10.52
CA SER A 70 -5.25 37.07 9.77
C SER A 70 -3.98 37.20 10.63
N GLY A 71 -2.98 36.37 10.33
CA GLY A 71 -1.63 36.45 10.89
C GLY A 71 -0.61 35.93 9.89
N SER A 72 0.52 35.46 10.41
CA SER A 72 1.63 34.92 9.63
C SER A 72 2.15 33.63 10.26
N ALA A 73 2.59 32.71 9.42
CA ALA A 73 3.33 31.53 9.83
C ALA A 73 4.67 31.50 9.11
N THR A 74 5.73 31.11 9.82
CA THR A 74 7.03 30.81 9.24
C THR A 74 7.22 29.30 9.25
N VAL A 75 7.30 28.72 8.05
CA VAL A 75 7.63 27.31 7.83
C VAL A 75 9.13 27.22 7.58
N THR A 76 9.81 26.42 8.39
CA THR A 76 11.25 26.17 8.31
C THR A 76 11.48 24.70 8.00
N PHE A 77 12.34 24.41 7.03
CA PHE A 77 12.80 23.06 6.74
C PHE A 77 14.17 22.84 7.41
N LEU A 78 14.26 21.76 8.19
CA LEU A 78 15.40 21.42 9.03
C LEU A 78 15.95 20.03 8.68
N ASP A 79 17.25 19.84 8.85
CA ASP A 79 17.84 18.49 8.86
C ASP A 79 17.63 17.78 10.23
N SER A 80 18.11 16.54 10.33
CA SER A 80 18.05 15.72 11.56
C SER A 80 18.78 16.35 12.76
N SER A 81 19.80 17.19 12.51
CA SER A 81 20.56 17.92 13.53
C SER A 81 19.91 19.23 13.98
N ASN A 82 18.75 19.57 13.40
CA ASN A 82 18.03 20.84 13.53
C ASN A 82 18.72 22.04 12.87
N ALA A 83 19.64 21.83 11.92
CA ALA A 83 20.17 22.91 11.11
C ALA A 83 19.11 23.39 10.11
N VAL A 84 19.01 24.71 9.94
CA VAL A 84 18.04 25.32 9.02
C VAL A 84 18.54 25.22 7.58
N LEU A 85 17.82 24.47 6.76
CA LEU A 85 18.10 24.34 5.33
C LEU A 85 17.47 25.49 4.53
N THR A 86 16.22 25.82 4.85
CA THR A 86 15.47 26.95 4.29
C THR A 86 14.28 27.35 5.17
N SER A 87 13.70 28.53 4.91
CA SER A 87 12.48 28.99 5.58
C SER A 87 11.70 29.98 4.73
N LYS A 88 10.39 30.05 4.95
CA LYS A 88 9.50 31.01 4.30
C LYS A 88 8.40 31.44 5.27
N SER A 89 8.17 32.75 5.35
CA SER A 89 7.00 33.31 6.02
C SER A 89 5.87 33.51 5.01
N VAL A 90 4.67 33.08 5.40
CA VAL A 90 3.43 33.15 4.62
C VAL A 90 2.31 33.76 5.46
N THR A 91 1.34 34.37 4.81
CA THR A 91 0.14 34.91 5.45
C THR A 91 -0.84 33.78 5.73
N ILE A 92 -1.36 33.74 6.95
CA ILE A 92 -2.47 32.87 7.35
C ILE A 92 -3.74 33.73 7.35
N ALA A 93 -4.61 33.51 6.38
CA ALA A 93 -5.90 34.19 6.32
C ALA A 93 -6.87 33.60 7.37
N PRO A 94 -7.94 34.32 7.77
CA PRO A 94 -9.08 33.72 8.43
C PRO A 94 -9.65 32.61 7.55
N SER A 95 -9.96 31.47 8.15
CA SER A 95 -10.50 30.30 7.46
C SER A 95 -11.40 29.52 8.41
N ASP A 96 -12.62 29.25 7.97
CA ASP A 96 -13.59 28.50 8.76
C ASP A 96 -13.15 27.03 8.89
N PRO A 97 -13.50 26.36 10.00
CA PRO A 97 -13.18 24.95 10.20
C PRO A 97 -13.76 24.08 9.07
N PHE A 98 -12.93 23.23 8.46
CA PHE A 98 -13.33 22.26 7.44
C PHE A 98 -12.77 20.87 7.78
N TYR A 99 -13.42 19.77 7.43
CA TYR A 99 -13.03 18.44 7.93
C TYR A 99 -11.64 17.95 7.45
N THR A 100 -11.05 18.57 6.42
CA THR A 100 -9.65 18.34 5.99
C THR A 100 -8.75 19.57 6.12
N GLY A 101 -9.28 20.71 6.60
CA GLY A 101 -8.57 21.99 6.56
C GLY A 101 -8.38 22.56 5.16
N GLN A 102 -7.91 23.80 5.10
CA GLN A 102 -7.51 24.49 3.88
C GLN A 102 -6.03 24.25 3.60
N GLN A 103 -5.69 23.95 2.35
CA GLN A 103 -4.31 23.79 1.91
C GLN A 103 -3.55 25.13 1.96
N LEU A 104 -2.37 25.10 2.56
CA LEU A 104 -1.37 26.16 2.58
C LEU A 104 -0.14 25.67 1.84
N HIS A 105 0.01 26.12 0.61
CA HIS A 105 1.18 25.84 -0.20
C HIS A 105 2.31 26.82 0.12
N VAL A 106 3.45 26.31 0.59
CA VAL A 106 4.61 27.10 1.01
C VAL A 106 5.80 26.77 0.14
N ARG A 107 5.97 27.58 -0.91
CA ARG A 107 7.15 27.53 -1.78
C ARG A 107 8.33 28.28 -1.17
N PHE A 108 9.45 27.58 -1.03
CA PHE A 108 10.69 28.16 -0.53
C PHE A 108 11.35 29.06 -1.57
N SER A 109 12.30 29.89 -1.12
CA SER A 109 13.05 30.79 -2.00
C SER A 109 14.11 30.10 -2.84
N LYS A 110 14.44 28.84 -2.49
CA LYS A 110 15.41 27.99 -3.18
C LYS A 110 14.99 26.54 -3.03
N THR A 111 15.26 25.74 -4.05
CA THR A 111 15.26 24.28 -3.96
C THR A 111 16.38 23.83 -3.03
N VAL A 112 16.10 22.84 -2.18
CA VAL A 112 17.03 22.31 -1.19
C VAL A 112 17.39 20.89 -1.57
N GLY A 113 18.69 20.63 -1.75
CA GLY A 113 19.20 19.27 -1.90
C GLY A 113 19.11 18.51 -0.57
N ILE A 114 18.64 17.26 -0.64
CA ILE A 114 18.47 16.36 0.49
C ILE A 114 19.18 15.04 0.21
N THR A 115 19.63 14.38 1.27
CA THR A 115 20.04 12.98 1.21
C THR A 115 18.81 12.08 1.29
N SER A 116 18.56 11.31 0.23
CA SER A 116 17.50 10.30 0.17
C SER A 116 17.57 9.34 1.37
N GLY A 117 16.41 9.03 1.94
CA GLY A 117 16.27 8.15 3.10
C GLY A 117 16.73 8.72 4.45
N SER A 118 17.15 10.00 4.51
CA SER A 118 17.50 10.66 5.77
C SER A 118 16.29 11.31 6.45
N TRP A 119 16.39 11.52 7.77
CA TRP A 119 15.38 12.23 8.57
C TRP A 119 15.51 13.75 8.45
N TYR A 120 14.35 14.42 8.33
CA TYR A 120 14.21 15.87 8.29
C TYR A 120 13.00 16.33 9.12
N LYS A 121 12.87 17.65 9.30
CA LYS A 121 11.78 18.24 10.07
C LYS A 121 11.17 19.47 9.41
N ILE A 122 9.85 19.59 9.52
CA ILE A 122 9.09 20.81 9.22
C ILE A 122 8.84 21.52 10.55
N ARG A 123 9.37 22.72 10.73
CA ARG A 123 9.09 23.55 11.91
C ARG A 123 8.21 24.72 11.53
N ILE A 124 7.06 24.83 12.17
CA ILE A 124 6.08 25.91 11.96
C ILE A 124 6.03 26.79 13.20
N THR A 125 6.19 28.09 13.00
CA THR A 125 5.98 29.11 14.03
C THR A 125 4.92 30.07 13.53
N SER A 126 3.92 30.39 14.34
CA SER A 126 2.80 31.21 13.88
C SER A 126 2.39 32.24 14.92
N ASN A 127 2.03 33.43 14.45
CA ASN A 127 1.33 34.44 15.25
C ASN A 127 -0.16 34.55 14.88
N ALA A 128 -0.68 33.68 14.01
CA ALA A 128 -2.09 33.64 13.69
C ALA A 128 -2.91 33.20 14.93
N PRO A 129 -3.94 33.95 15.32
CA PRO A 129 -4.76 33.63 16.49
C PRO A 129 -5.72 32.49 16.19
N LYS A 130 -5.72 31.41 16.98
CA LYS A 130 -6.54 30.19 16.74
C LYS A 130 -6.14 29.38 15.50
N LEU A 131 -4.85 29.35 15.16
CA LEU A 131 -4.35 28.42 14.14
C LEU A 131 -4.56 26.98 14.60
N ARG A 132 -5.11 26.15 13.71
CA ARG A 132 -5.11 24.69 13.86
C ARG A 132 -4.45 24.07 12.65
N LEU A 133 -3.57 23.11 12.87
CA LEU A 133 -2.98 22.29 11.82
C LEU A 133 -3.68 20.93 11.81
N TYR A 134 -4.02 20.46 10.62
CA TYR A 134 -4.68 19.18 10.44
C TYR A 134 -3.66 18.07 10.39
N GLY A 135 -4.04 16.91 10.91
CA GLY A 135 -3.20 15.75 10.99
C GLY A 135 -3.99 14.47 11.17
N VAL A 136 -3.32 13.35 11.39
CA VAL A 136 -3.96 12.06 11.72
C VAL A 136 -3.38 11.55 13.02
N LYS A 137 -4.22 10.96 13.89
CA LYS A 137 -3.74 10.41 15.16
C LYS A 137 -2.77 9.26 14.90
N ARG A 138 -1.56 9.30 15.48
CA ARG A 138 -0.66 8.13 15.60
C ARG A 138 -1.28 7.05 16.47
N VAL A 139 -2.01 7.49 17.49
CA VAL A 139 -2.79 6.61 18.36
C VAL A 139 -4.23 6.69 17.87
N GLN A 140 -4.54 5.99 16.79
CA GLN A 140 -5.90 5.49 16.66
C GLN A 140 -6.07 4.46 17.77
N PHE A 141 -7.16 4.56 18.52
CA PHE A 141 -7.63 3.40 19.26
C PHE A 141 -7.76 2.28 18.23
N VAL A 142 -7.02 1.20 18.45
CA VAL A 142 -7.23 -0.07 17.77
C VAL A 142 -8.56 -0.59 18.30
N GLU A 143 -9.65 0.01 17.84
CA GLU A 143 -10.84 -0.79 17.59
C GLU A 143 -10.44 -1.61 16.38
N HIS A 144 -10.17 -2.89 16.64
CA HIS A 144 -10.25 -3.91 15.63
C HIS A 144 -9.11 -4.04 14.62
N ASP A 145 -7.89 -4.30 15.13
CA ASP A 145 -6.80 -5.04 14.46
C ASP A 145 -6.56 -4.71 12.97
N ALA A 146 -6.89 -3.51 12.53
CA ALA A 146 -6.32 -2.91 11.35
C ALA A 146 -4.92 -2.45 11.78
N PRO A 147 -3.82 -3.15 11.40
CA PRO A 147 -2.56 -2.47 11.38
C PRO A 147 -2.73 -1.34 10.37
N TYR A 148 -2.91 -0.12 10.84
CA TYR A 148 -2.54 1.04 10.05
C TYR A 148 -1.03 1.15 10.22
N PRO A 149 -0.19 0.66 9.29
CA PRO A 149 1.19 1.04 9.29
C PRO A 149 1.19 2.56 9.13
N ILE A 150 1.52 3.27 10.22
CA ILE A 150 2.04 4.61 10.04
C ILE A 150 3.22 4.42 9.11
N ASP A 151 3.15 5.09 7.97
CA ASP A 151 4.23 5.11 7.01
C ASP A 151 5.54 5.35 7.78
N SER A 152 6.49 4.43 7.69
CA SER A 152 7.78 4.51 8.40
C SER A 152 8.59 5.73 7.97
N SER A 153 8.18 6.34 6.86
CA SER A 153 8.62 7.63 6.35
C SER A 153 8.15 8.82 7.21
N VAL A 154 7.22 8.65 8.16
CA VAL A 154 6.68 9.76 8.96
C VAL A 154 6.88 9.57 10.46
N GLY A 155 7.59 10.52 11.05
CA GLY A 155 7.97 10.54 12.46
C GLY A 155 6.93 11.19 13.36
N GLY A 156 7.32 11.42 14.62
CA GLY A 156 6.48 12.11 15.59
C GLY A 156 6.25 13.57 15.24
N SER A 157 5.21 14.16 15.83
CA SER A 157 5.02 15.61 15.83
C SER A 157 5.05 16.15 17.26
N SER A 158 5.41 17.42 17.41
CA SER A 158 5.40 18.09 18.72
C SER A 158 4.95 19.54 18.61
N VAL A 159 4.41 20.07 19.72
CA VAL A 159 4.10 21.49 19.90
C VAL A 159 4.82 21.95 21.17
N ASN A 160 5.71 22.94 21.06
CA ASN A 160 6.58 23.42 22.14
C ASN A 160 7.41 22.30 22.82
N GLY A 161 7.79 21.28 22.04
CA GLY A 161 8.53 20.11 22.54
C GLY A 161 7.65 19.04 23.18
N GLU A 162 6.35 19.29 23.35
CA GLU A 162 5.41 18.26 23.81
C GLU A 162 4.94 17.41 22.63
N SER A 163 5.17 16.11 22.70
CA SER A 163 4.75 15.16 21.68
C SER A 163 3.23 15.18 21.52
N GLN A 164 2.75 15.25 20.28
CA GLN A 164 1.32 15.16 20.00
C GLN A 164 0.91 13.73 19.70
N ILE A 165 -0.36 13.41 19.99
CA ILE A 165 -0.97 12.13 19.63
C ILE A 165 -1.24 12.00 18.13
N ALA A 166 -1.09 13.08 17.37
CA ALA A 166 -1.37 13.16 15.95
C ALA A 166 -0.19 13.76 15.18
N VAL A 167 -0.02 13.33 13.93
CA VAL A 167 1.01 13.74 12.99
C VAL A 167 0.40 14.75 12.03
N PHE A 168 1.09 15.85 11.73
CA PHE A 168 0.57 16.83 10.79
C PHE A 168 0.47 16.26 9.38
N LYS A 169 -0.58 16.64 8.65
CA LYS A 169 -0.74 16.40 7.22
C LYS A 169 0.21 17.29 6.45
N PHE A 170 0.94 16.73 5.49
CA PHE A 170 1.83 17.50 4.62
C PHE A 170 2.02 16.85 3.25
N ALA A 171 2.38 17.66 2.27
CA ALA A 171 2.89 17.18 0.98
C ALA A 171 4.20 17.88 0.64
N LEU A 172 5.07 17.21 -0.11
CA LEU A 172 6.36 17.70 -0.53
C LEU A 172 6.43 17.77 -2.04
N TYR A 173 7.14 18.80 -2.50
CA TYR A 173 7.28 19.10 -3.91
C TYR A 173 8.73 19.33 -4.27
N GLU A 174 9.01 19.11 -5.54
CA GLU A 174 10.25 19.49 -6.21
C GLU A 174 9.95 20.34 -7.46
N GLU A 175 10.88 21.22 -7.82
CA GLU A 175 10.70 22.13 -8.98
C GLU A 175 11.60 21.81 -10.16
N THR A 176 12.73 21.19 -9.85
CA THR A 176 13.82 20.94 -10.77
C THR A 176 14.62 19.80 -10.18
N ASP A 177 14.84 18.78 -10.97
CA ASP A 177 15.90 17.82 -10.75
C ASP A 177 16.83 17.79 -11.97
N ALA A 178 18.13 17.76 -11.69
CA ALA A 178 19.18 17.61 -12.70
C ALA A 178 20.11 16.43 -12.38
N GLU A 179 19.91 15.77 -11.24
CA GLU A 179 20.63 14.57 -10.86
C GLU A 179 19.90 13.37 -11.43
N ALA A 180 20.66 12.33 -11.74
CA ALA A 180 20.11 11.10 -12.26
C ALA A 180 19.89 10.12 -11.09
N PRO A 181 18.89 9.23 -11.18
CA PRO A 181 18.62 8.28 -10.12
C PRO A 181 19.83 7.40 -9.79
N ILE A 182 20.04 7.11 -8.51
CA ILE A 182 21.11 6.24 -8.04
C ILE A 182 20.60 4.80 -8.01
N ILE A 183 21.09 3.95 -8.91
CA ILE A 183 20.79 2.52 -8.92
C ILE A 183 21.63 1.80 -7.85
N THR A 184 20.97 1.04 -6.97
CA THR A 184 21.63 0.15 -6.00
C THR A 184 21.11 -1.29 -6.11
N ASN A 185 21.83 -2.25 -5.52
CA ASN A 185 21.44 -3.67 -5.42
C ASN A 185 20.97 -4.33 -6.73
N ALA A 186 21.45 -3.86 -7.87
CA ALA A 186 21.13 -4.44 -9.17
C ALA A 186 21.66 -5.87 -9.24
N SER A 187 20.77 -6.82 -9.49
CA SER A 187 21.07 -8.26 -9.53
C SER A 187 20.26 -8.95 -10.64
N SER A 188 20.75 -10.12 -11.07
CA SER A 188 20.08 -10.97 -12.05
C SER A 188 19.89 -12.36 -11.46
N THR A 189 18.66 -12.88 -11.49
CA THR A 189 18.27 -14.18 -10.95
C THR A 189 17.47 -14.97 -11.99
N ILE A 190 17.83 -16.24 -12.16
CA ILE A 190 17.12 -17.10 -13.12
C ILE A 190 15.70 -17.33 -12.60
N SER A 191 14.70 -16.90 -13.34
CA SER A 191 13.28 -17.04 -13.00
C SER A 191 12.60 -18.20 -13.73
N GLY A 192 13.23 -18.74 -14.78
CA GLY A 192 12.68 -19.79 -15.63
C GLY A 192 13.74 -20.41 -16.54
N PRO A 193 13.43 -21.53 -17.22
CA PRO A 193 14.32 -22.09 -18.24
C PRO A 193 14.61 -21.11 -19.38
N ASP A 194 13.66 -20.23 -19.69
CA ASP A 194 13.76 -19.28 -20.79
C ASP A 194 13.61 -17.83 -20.31
N THR A 195 13.72 -17.57 -19.01
CA THR A 195 13.52 -16.23 -18.43
C THR A 195 14.55 -15.89 -17.36
N MET A 196 14.94 -14.62 -17.32
CA MET A 196 15.81 -14.03 -16.31
C MET A 196 15.09 -12.86 -15.67
N GLN A 197 15.18 -12.73 -14.35
CA GLN A 197 14.69 -11.58 -13.61
C GLN A 197 15.86 -10.67 -13.26
N ILE A 198 15.74 -9.38 -13.56
CA ILE A 198 16.66 -8.33 -13.14
C ILE A 198 15.94 -7.52 -12.06
N ALA A 199 16.50 -7.45 -10.86
CA ALA A 199 15.96 -6.67 -9.75
C ALA A 199 16.96 -5.57 -9.36
N PHE A 200 16.46 -4.41 -8.93
CA PHE A 200 17.30 -3.28 -8.50
C PHE A 200 16.54 -2.37 -7.53
N ASN A 201 17.28 -1.47 -6.89
CA ASN A 201 16.75 -0.37 -6.09
C ASN A 201 17.15 1.00 -6.67
N ALA A 202 16.42 2.04 -6.29
CA ALA A 202 16.68 3.45 -6.62
C ALA A 202 16.48 4.34 -5.39
N ASN A 203 17.08 5.55 -5.38
CA ASN A 203 16.92 6.56 -4.34
C ASN A 203 15.66 7.44 -4.50
N GLU A 204 14.92 7.28 -5.59
CA GLU A 204 13.75 8.08 -5.99
C GLU A 204 12.79 7.26 -6.89
N LEU A 205 11.66 7.85 -7.28
CA LEU A 205 10.66 7.20 -8.13
C LEU A 205 11.16 7.10 -9.57
N VAL A 206 11.21 5.88 -10.12
CA VAL A 206 11.81 5.66 -11.44
C VAL A 206 10.96 4.84 -12.39
N ASP A 207 11.01 5.18 -13.67
CA ASP A 207 10.65 4.30 -14.78
C ASP A 207 11.91 3.58 -15.28
N ARG A 208 11.74 2.43 -15.93
CA ARG A 208 12.85 1.52 -16.23
C ARG A 208 12.81 1.00 -17.65
N MET A 209 14.00 0.83 -18.23
CA MET A 209 14.25 0.23 -19.53
C MET A 209 15.39 -0.77 -19.37
N VAL A 210 15.31 -1.93 -20.03
CA VAL A 210 16.46 -2.86 -20.13
C VAL A 210 16.74 -3.15 -21.59
N SER A 211 18.00 -2.96 -21.99
CA SER A 211 18.52 -3.44 -23.25
C SER A 211 19.48 -4.59 -23.00
N TYR A 212 19.30 -5.73 -23.67
CA TYR A 212 20.11 -6.92 -23.44
C TYR A 212 20.50 -7.60 -24.75
N THR A 213 21.63 -8.30 -24.74
CA THR A 213 22.23 -8.89 -25.92
C THR A 213 22.90 -10.19 -25.55
N ARG A 214 22.62 -11.24 -26.32
CA ARG A 214 23.36 -12.49 -26.23
C ARG A 214 24.77 -12.26 -26.78
N ILE A 215 25.79 -12.61 -26.01
CA ILE A 215 27.18 -12.43 -26.42
C ILE A 215 27.41 -13.22 -27.73
N GLY A 216 27.92 -12.53 -28.75
CA GLY A 216 28.19 -13.10 -30.08
C GLY A 216 27.01 -13.11 -31.06
N SER A 217 25.79 -12.71 -30.66
CA SER A 217 24.67 -12.62 -31.61
C SER A 217 24.68 -11.33 -32.43
N GLY A 218 25.15 -10.22 -31.85
CA GLY A 218 25.05 -8.88 -32.43
C GLY A 218 23.63 -8.29 -32.44
N ILE A 219 22.65 -8.96 -31.83
CA ILE A 219 21.24 -8.55 -31.78
C ILE A 219 20.92 -8.00 -30.39
N VAL A 220 20.49 -6.73 -30.34
CA VAL A 220 20.03 -6.06 -29.12
C VAL A 220 18.52 -6.15 -29.02
N THR A 221 18.01 -6.64 -27.90
CA THR A 221 16.59 -6.60 -27.54
C THR A 221 16.39 -5.55 -26.45
N THR A 222 15.30 -4.77 -26.54
CA THR A 222 14.99 -3.71 -25.58
C THR A 222 13.56 -3.84 -25.07
N ILE A 223 13.41 -3.84 -23.75
CA ILE A 223 12.14 -3.56 -23.07
C ILE A 223 12.12 -2.09 -22.72
N GLY A 224 11.25 -1.32 -23.39
CA GLY A 224 11.17 0.13 -23.28
C GLY A 224 10.53 0.63 -21.99
N TYR A 225 10.66 1.94 -21.76
CA TYR A 225 9.95 2.67 -20.72
C TYR A 225 8.44 2.48 -20.80
N THR A 226 7.79 2.45 -19.62
CA THR A 226 6.34 2.27 -19.52
C THR A 226 5.59 3.60 -19.37
N GLY A 227 6.28 4.65 -18.95
CA GLY A 227 5.69 5.91 -18.53
C GLY A 227 5.16 5.90 -17.08
N ASN A 228 5.34 4.80 -16.34
CA ASN A 228 4.90 4.65 -14.95
C ASN A 228 6.11 4.63 -14.01
N TYR A 229 6.17 5.58 -13.09
CA TYR A 229 7.23 5.68 -12.08
C TYR A 229 6.90 4.76 -10.90
N SER A 230 7.89 3.96 -10.50
CA SER A 230 7.74 2.93 -9.46
C SER A 230 8.57 3.26 -8.22
N ILE A 231 8.07 2.86 -7.06
CA ILE A 231 8.83 2.86 -5.80
C ILE A 231 9.81 1.70 -5.85
N CYS A 232 11.11 2.01 -5.82
CA CYS A 232 12.20 1.03 -5.85
C CYS A 232 13.18 1.19 -4.66
N PHE A 233 12.73 1.71 -3.51
CA PHE A 233 13.64 2.07 -2.41
C PHE A 233 14.21 0.85 -1.67
N GLU A 234 15.49 0.89 -1.30
CA GLU A 234 16.23 -0.24 -0.71
C GLU A 234 15.58 -0.83 0.54
N ASP A 235 14.98 0.00 1.39
CA ASP A 235 14.31 -0.39 2.63
C ASP A 235 12.80 -0.67 2.47
N ILE A 236 12.26 -0.52 1.26
CA ILE A 236 10.83 -0.74 0.98
C ILE A 236 10.64 -1.87 -0.03
N PHE A 237 11.15 -1.72 -1.25
CA PHE A 237 10.84 -2.61 -2.36
C PHE A 237 11.92 -2.56 -3.46
N ALA A 238 12.38 -3.72 -3.92
CA ALA A 238 13.20 -3.80 -5.13
C ALA A 238 12.31 -3.99 -6.36
N CYS A 239 12.64 -3.30 -7.46
CA CYS A 239 11.86 -3.33 -8.69
C CYS A 239 12.31 -4.49 -9.61
N PRO A 240 11.47 -5.51 -9.82
CA PRO A 240 11.81 -6.59 -10.73
C PRO A 240 11.44 -6.25 -12.19
N LEU A 241 12.21 -6.81 -13.11
CA LEU A 241 11.93 -6.88 -14.54
C LEU A 241 12.30 -8.27 -15.06
N THR A 242 11.37 -8.94 -15.74
CA THR A 242 11.63 -10.23 -16.38
C THR A 242 11.97 -10.03 -17.86
N ILE A 243 13.01 -10.71 -18.32
CA ILE A 243 13.44 -10.72 -19.73
C ILE A 243 13.47 -12.16 -20.26
N ASP A 244 13.17 -12.30 -21.56
CA ASP A 244 13.23 -13.59 -22.25
C ASP A 244 14.66 -13.91 -22.67
N THR A 245 15.08 -15.16 -22.48
CA THR A 245 16.43 -15.65 -22.75
C THR A 245 16.42 -17.00 -23.44
N GLN A 246 17.38 -17.23 -24.32
CA GLN A 246 17.74 -18.58 -24.77
C GLN A 246 18.55 -19.28 -23.66
N ARG A 247 18.31 -20.58 -23.47
CA ARG A 247 19.05 -21.46 -22.57
C ARG A 247 20.54 -21.53 -22.90
N ASP A 248 21.34 -21.79 -21.88
CA ASP A 248 22.79 -22.05 -21.97
C ASP A 248 23.53 -20.98 -22.79
N ALA A 249 23.27 -19.72 -22.47
CA ALA A 249 23.83 -18.59 -23.19
C ALA A 249 24.24 -17.48 -22.23
N LEU A 250 25.32 -16.79 -22.61
CA LEU A 250 25.79 -15.61 -21.89
C LEU A 250 25.14 -14.35 -22.48
N TYR A 251 24.69 -13.47 -21.58
CA TYR A 251 24.11 -12.19 -21.92
C TYR A 251 24.86 -11.07 -21.23
N THR A 252 24.88 -9.91 -21.90
CA THR A 252 25.13 -8.62 -21.28
C THR A 252 23.86 -7.80 -21.34
N TYR A 253 23.60 -6.99 -20.33
CA TYR A 253 22.46 -6.09 -20.31
C TYR A 253 22.86 -4.72 -19.76
N ARG A 254 22.10 -3.70 -20.17
CA ARG A 254 22.09 -2.36 -19.61
C ARG A 254 20.69 -2.08 -19.07
N LEU A 255 20.59 -1.99 -17.74
CA LEU A 255 19.44 -1.42 -17.06
C LEU A 255 19.59 0.10 -17.10
N THR A 256 18.58 0.81 -17.59
CA THR A 256 18.50 2.26 -17.56
C THR A 256 17.27 2.66 -16.76
N VAL A 257 17.45 3.53 -15.76
CA VAL A 257 16.36 4.08 -14.95
C VAL A 257 16.24 5.56 -15.23
N ARG A 258 15.03 6.09 -15.15
CA ARG A 258 14.74 7.50 -15.41
C ARG A 258 13.79 8.05 -14.36
N ASP A 259 14.05 9.25 -13.88
CA ASP A 259 13.14 10.02 -13.03
C ASP A 259 12.01 10.70 -13.84
N SER A 260 11.12 11.42 -13.15
CA SER A 260 10.02 12.18 -13.76
C SER A 260 10.49 13.37 -14.60
N TRP A 261 11.69 13.90 -14.32
CA TRP A 261 12.32 15.03 -15.00
C TRP A 261 13.05 14.64 -16.30
N GLY A 262 13.30 13.35 -16.49
CA GLY A 262 13.97 12.78 -17.65
C GLY A 262 15.46 12.52 -17.48
N ASN A 263 16.02 12.66 -16.28
CA ASN A 263 17.40 12.32 -15.97
C ASN A 263 17.56 10.80 -15.91
N GLU A 264 18.63 10.29 -16.52
CA GLU A 264 18.83 8.85 -16.70
C GLU A 264 20.13 8.37 -16.05
N ALA A 265 20.06 7.24 -15.38
CA ALA A 265 21.22 6.49 -14.91
C ALA A 265 21.18 5.07 -15.46
N PHE A 266 22.34 4.41 -15.51
CA PHE A 266 22.43 3.05 -16.02
C PHE A 266 23.35 2.15 -15.19
N PHE A 267 23.03 0.87 -15.24
CA PHE A 267 23.83 -0.22 -14.68
C PHE A 267 24.06 -1.27 -15.77
N ASP A 268 25.32 -1.59 -16.00
CA ASP A 268 25.71 -2.67 -16.91
C ASP A 268 25.95 -3.96 -16.12
N GLY A 269 25.32 -5.04 -16.57
CA GLY A 269 25.46 -6.35 -15.97
C GLY A 269 25.64 -7.45 -17.00
N ALA A 270 25.99 -8.63 -16.51
CA ALA A 270 26.12 -9.83 -17.32
C ALA A 270 25.62 -11.04 -16.54
N PHE A 271 25.08 -12.02 -17.25
CA PHE A 271 24.58 -13.25 -16.65
C PHE A 271 24.69 -14.45 -17.59
N GLU A 272 24.69 -15.64 -17.00
CA GLU A 272 24.48 -16.90 -17.71
C GLU A 272 23.01 -17.29 -17.56
N SER A 273 22.34 -17.57 -18.68
CA SER A 273 20.97 -18.05 -18.66
C SER A 273 20.90 -19.51 -18.21
N TRP A 274 19.69 -19.99 -17.93
CA TRP A 274 19.49 -21.33 -17.43
C TRP A 274 20.12 -22.42 -18.31
N LYS A 275 20.81 -23.37 -17.68
CA LYS A 275 21.30 -24.61 -18.31
C LYS A 275 20.79 -25.86 -17.57
N PRO A 276 20.71 -27.02 -18.24
CA PRO A 276 20.30 -28.27 -17.59
C PRO A 276 21.10 -28.53 -16.30
N GLY A 277 20.38 -28.76 -15.20
CA GLY A 277 20.97 -28.91 -13.87
C GLY A 277 21.00 -27.63 -13.02
N THR A 278 20.62 -26.48 -13.59
CA THR A 278 20.44 -25.25 -12.80
C THR A 278 19.09 -25.29 -12.10
N PRO A 279 19.01 -25.12 -10.77
CA PRO A 279 17.73 -25.00 -10.08
C PRO A 279 16.99 -23.75 -10.60
N VAL A 280 15.77 -23.95 -11.08
CA VAL A 280 14.83 -22.85 -11.34
C VAL A 280 14.02 -22.66 -10.05
N PRO A 281 13.73 -21.43 -9.62
CA PRO A 281 12.65 -21.20 -8.66
C PRO A 281 11.39 -21.93 -9.15
N PRO A 282 10.68 -22.69 -8.31
CA PRO A 282 9.47 -23.37 -8.76
C PRO A 282 8.52 -22.34 -9.38
N ALA A 283 8.03 -22.63 -10.58
CA ALA A 283 7.04 -21.78 -11.24
C ALA A 283 5.83 -21.64 -10.30
N ASP A 284 5.41 -20.40 -10.05
CA ASP A 284 4.17 -20.11 -9.36
C ASP A 284 3.05 -20.92 -10.05
N PRO A 285 2.16 -21.62 -9.30
CA PRO A 285 1.24 -22.58 -9.89
C PRO A 285 0.30 -21.87 -10.87
N THR A 286 0.55 -22.05 -12.16
CA THR A 286 -0.32 -21.60 -13.24
C THR A 286 -1.69 -22.27 -13.11
N VAL A 287 -2.68 -21.50 -12.65
CA VAL A 287 -4.09 -21.84 -12.81
C VAL A 287 -4.42 -21.64 -14.30
N PRO A 288 -4.99 -22.63 -15.01
CA PRO A 288 -5.25 -22.50 -16.44
C PRO A 288 -6.28 -21.40 -16.72
N PHE A 289 -5.84 -20.34 -17.39
CA PHE A 289 -6.69 -19.25 -17.88
C PHE A 289 -7.49 -19.72 -19.10
N VAL A 290 -8.81 -19.80 -18.95
CA VAL A 290 -9.75 -19.92 -20.07
C VAL A 290 -10.04 -18.51 -20.58
N ALA A 291 -9.67 -18.22 -21.83
CA ALA A 291 -9.90 -16.92 -22.45
C ALA A 291 -11.41 -16.60 -22.54
N PRO A 292 -11.88 -15.44 -22.02
CA PRO A 292 -13.23 -14.96 -22.30
C PRO A 292 -13.32 -14.32 -23.71
N PRO A 293 -14.52 -14.26 -24.33
CA PRO A 293 -14.69 -13.69 -25.67
C PRO A 293 -14.50 -12.17 -25.69
N ALA A 294 -14.12 -11.66 -26.86
CA ALA A 294 -13.71 -10.27 -27.11
C ALA A 294 -14.80 -9.19 -26.89
N GLU A 295 -14.35 -8.11 -26.23
CA GLU A 295 -14.72 -6.67 -26.24
C GLU A 295 -16.17 -6.20 -26.01
N ALA A 296 -16.37 -5.38 -24.95
CA ALA A 296 -16.76 -3.95 -25.00
C ALA A 296 -16.77 -3.32 -23.57
N PRO A 297 -17.00 -2.00 -23.42
CA PRO A 297 -16.05 -0.94 -23.07
C PRO A 297 -15.79 -0.72 -21.56
N SER A 298 -14.66 -0.08 -21.29
CA SER A 298 -14.05 0.26 -19.99
C SER A 298 -14.83 1.22 -19.09
N SER A 299 -14.99 0.87 -17.81
CA SER A 299 -15.10 1.77 -16.64
C SER A 299 -15.27 0.95 -15.34
N PRO A 300 -14.91 1.46 -14.13
CA PRO A 300 -13.80 2.31 -13.71
C PRO A 300 -12.71 1.48 -12.98
N THR A 301 -11.56 2.13 -12.74
CA THR A 301 -10.37 1.64 -12.03
C THR A 301 -10.70 0.83 -10.78
N GLU A 302 -10.37 -0.46 -10.81
CA GLU A 302 -10.40 -1.37 -9.66
C GLU A 302 -9.32 -0.91 -8.66
N SER A 303 -9.71 -0.76 -7.39
CA SER A 303 -8.80 -0.38 -6.30
C SER A 303 -7.62 -1.35 -6.23
N PRO A 304 -6.40 -0.87 -5.91
CA PRO A 304 -5.23 -1.74 -5.82
C PRO A 304 -5.47 -2.86 -4.81
N VAL A 305 -5.36 -4.10 -5.26
CA VAL A 305 -5.47 -5.30 -4.42
C VAL A 305 -4.29 -5.29 -3.44
N VAL A 306 -4.54 -4.94 -2.19
CA VAL A 306 -3.55 -5.05 -1.10
C VAL A 306 -3.16 -6.53 -0.98
N SER A 307 -1.87 -6.86 -1.08
CA SER A 307 -1.37 -8.24 -1.02
C SER A 307 -1.34 -8.77 0.42
N VAL A 308 -1.47 -10.08 0.59
CA VAL A 308 -1.28 -10.74 1.89
C VAL A 308 0.18 -10.62 2.36
N THR A 309 0.41 -10.41 3.65
CA THR A 309 1.73 -10.31 4.30
C THR A 309 1.74 -11.09 5.62
N ILE A 310 2.81 -11.83 5.90
CA ILE A 310 2.99 -12.55 7.18
C ILE A 310 3.79 -11.69 8.16
N THR A 311 3.35 -11.62 9.41
CA THR A 311 4.03 -10.91 10.50
C THR A 311 4.03 -11.75 11.78
N ASP A 312 4.91 -11.41 12.73
CA ASP A 312 5.01 -12.03 14.07
C ASP A 312 5.15 -13.57 14.07
N ALA A 313 5.78 -14.12 13.02
CA ALA A 313 6.00 -15.54 12.91
C ALA A 313 7.05 -16.02 13.92
N ARG A 314 6.65 -16.94 14.79
CA ARG A 314 7.51 -17.47 15.87
C ARG A 314 7.18 -18.92 16.20
N ILE A 315 8.14 -19.60 16.80
CA ILE A 315 7.95 -20.93 17.40
C ILE A 315 7.39 -20.71 18.81
N VAL A 316 6.20 -21.25 19.07
CA VAL A 316 5.51 -21.13 20.37
C VAL A 316 5.72 -22.36 21.25
N ALA A 317 5.96 -23.53 20.64
CA ALA A 317 6.35 -24.74 21.35
C ALA A 317 7.29 -25.60 20.48
N LEU A 318 8.28 -26.21 21.11
CA LEU A 318 9.26 -27.08 20.44
C LEU A 318 9.58 -28.29 21.31
N ALA A 319 9.30 -29.48 20.80
CA ALA A 319 9.69 -30.76 21.39
C ALA A 319 10.65 -31.52 20.47
N TYR A 320 11.20 -32.63 20.96
CA TYR A 320 12.12 -33.46 20.18
C TYR A 320 11.48 -34.07 18.91
N ASN A 321 10.15 -34.10 18.82
CA ASN A 321 9.41 -34.69 17.70
C ASN A 321 8.27 -33.81 17.16
N SER A 322 8.10 -32.59 17.66
CA SER A 322 7.05 -31.66 17.21
C SER A 322 7.49 -30.21 17.29
N VAL A 323 6.93 -29.38 16.42
CA VAL A 323 7.05 -27.92 16.50
C VAL A 323 5.68 -27.30 16.30
N GLN A 324 5.39 -26.25 17.06
CA GLN A 324 4.20 -25.42 16.93
C GLN A 324 4.63 -23.99 16.66
N LEU A 325 4.04 -23.40 15.63
CA LEU A 325 4.32 -22.04 15.20
C LEU A 325 3.04 -21.20 15.25
N SER A 326 3.21 -19.92 15.52
CA SER A 326 2.14 -18.92 15.45
C SER A 326 2.59 -17.71 14.65
N TRP A 327 1.68 -17.12 13.86
CA TRP A 327 1.92 -15.94 13.02
C TRP A 327 0.60 -15.23 12.67
N ASN A 328 0.74 -14.00 12.18
CA ASN A 328 -0.38 -13.16 11.76
C ASN A 328 -0.33 -12.87 10.25
N THR A 329 -1.49 -12.61 9.66
CA THR A 329 -1.65 -12.09 8.29
C THR A 329 -2.44 -10.79 8.31
N ASN A 330 -2.18 -9.88 7.36
CA ASN A 330 -2.91 -8.61 7.22
C ASN A 330 -4.28 -8.77 6.53
N LYS A 331 -4.56 -9.94 5.95
CA LYS A 331 -5.80 -10.32 5.30
C LYS A 331 -6.11 -11.76 5.66
N ALA A 332 -7.39 -12.09 5.80
CA ALA A 332 -7.82 -13.44 6.13
C ALA A 332 -7.23 -14.42 5.11
N ALA A 333 -6.40 -15.35 5.58
CA ALA A 333 -5.64 -16.25 4.76
C ALA A 333 -5.86 -17.70 5.17
N ASN A 334 -5.85 -18.62 4.22
CA ASN A 334 -5.57 -20.01 4.47
C ASN A 334 -4.04 -20.16 4.62
N SER A 335 -3.57 -20.91 5.62
CA SER A 335 -2.14 -21.09 5.81
C SER A 335 -1.68 -22.55 5.88
N SER A 336 -0.46 -22.78 5.40
CA SER A 336 0.26 -24.04 5.45
C SER A 336 1.60 -23.88 6.16
N LEU A 337 1.93 -24.85 7.01
CA LEU A 337 3.24 -25.03 7.61
C LEU A 337 3.92 -26.22 6.94
N VAL A 338 5.05 -25.98 6.29
CA VAL A 338 5.90 -26.99 5.67
C VAL A 338 7.20 -27.06 6.44
N VAL A 339 7.56 -28.21 7.00
CA VAL A 339 8.86 -28.40 7.66
C VAL A 339 9.76 -29.23 6.76
N SER A 340 11.01 -28.78 6.60
CA SER A 340 12.00 -29.40 5.73
C SER A 340 13.39 -29.43 6.36
N THR A 341 14.27 -30.31 5.90
CA THR A 341 15.67 -30.41 6.38
C THR A 341 16.63 -29.49 5.62
N ASP A 342 16.14 -28.73 4.65
CA ASP A 342 16.91 -27.79 3.84
C ASP A 342 16.17 -26.46 3.67
N PRO A 343 16.88 -25.34 3.50
CA PRO A 343 16.27 -24.00 3.47
C PRO A 343 15.42 -23.73 2.23
N VAL A 344 15.53 -24.56 1.17
CA VAL A 344 14.76 -24.38 -0.08
C VAL A 344 13.49 -25.22 -0.12
N GLY A 345 13.22 -25.99 0.95
CA GLY A 345 12.00 -26.80 1.07
C GLY A 345 11.96 -28.04 0.19
N ALA A 346 13.10 -28.54 -0.30
CA ALA A 346 13.15 -29.68 -1.20
C ALA A 346 12.97 -31.04 -0.48
N GLN A 347 13.35 -31.13 0.79
CA GLN A 347 13.29 -32.30 1.65
C GLN A 347 12.25 -32.09 2.74
N VAL A 348 10.99 -32.10 2.34
CA VAL A 348 9.85 -31.94 3.25
C VAL A 348 9.71 -33.16 4.15
N VAL A 349 9.63 -32.93 5.45
CA VAL A 349 9.40 -33.96 6.48
C VAL A 349 7.98 -33.89 7.07
N SER A 350 7.34 -32.72 7.04
CA SER A 350 5.96 -32.55 7.49
C SER A 350 5.28 -31.41 6.73
N THR A 351 3.98 -31.53 6.50
CA THR A 351 3.14 -30.46 5.93
C THR A 351 1.79 -30.49 6.62
N VAL A 352 1.36 -29.33 7.13
CA VAL A 352 0.07 -29.16 7.79
C VAL A 352 -0.59 -27.91 7.22
N THR A 353 -1.82 -28.05 6.72
CA THR A 353 -2.58 -26.96 6.10
C THR A 353 -3.89 -26.76 6.85
N THR A 354 -4.28 -25.51 7.12
CA THR A 354 -5.61 -25.17 7.63
C THR A 354 -6.54 -24.81 6.46
N GLY A 355 -7.82 -25.16 6.54
CA GLY A 355 -8.79 -24.89 5.45
C GLY A 355 -9.57 -23.59 5.61
N VAL A 356 -9.18 -22.73 6.55
CA VAL A 356 -9.99 -21.60 7.02
C VAL A 356 -9.23 -20.30 6.79
N TYR A 357 -9.91 -19.32 6.19
CA TYR A 357 -9.40 -17.96 6.07
C TYR A 357 -9.52 -17.23 7.41
N GLU A 358 -8.37 -17.00 8.04
CA GLU A 358 -8.24 -16.38 9.35
C GLU A 358 -7.02 -15.46 9.38
N LEU A 359 -6.94 -14.54 10.35
CA LEU A 359 -5.85 -13.57 10.45
C LEU A 359 -4.71 -14.04 11.35
N VAL A 360 -5.03 -14.82 12.38
CA VAL A 360 -4.04 -15.43 13.25
C VAL A 360 -4.04 -16.94 13.08
N HIS A 361 -2.84 -17.48 12.90
CA HIS A 361 -2.62 -18.88 12.66
C HIS A 361 -1.77 -19.46 13.77
N THR A 362 -2.15 -20.63 14.24
CA THR A 362 -1.33 -21.46 15.12
C THR A 362 -1.39 -22.89 14.59
N ILE A 363 -0.26 -23.40 14.09
CA ILE A 363 -0.17 -24.73 13.48
C ILE A 363 0.92 -25.55 14.16
N SER A 364 0.58 -26.79 14.53
CA SER A 364 1.52 -27.79 15.06
C SER A 364 1.76 -28.89 14.04
N THR A 365 3.01 -29.35 13.92
CA THR A 365 3.34 -30.52 13.10
C THR A 365 2.87 -31.84 13.70
N GLY A 366 2.39 -31.86 14.94
CA GLY A 366 2.25 -33.09 15.73
C GLY A 366 3.58 -33.85 15.77
N LYS A 367 3.54 -35.19 15.81
CA LYS A 367 4.74 -36.07 15.77
C LYS A 367 5.40 -36.14 14.38
N GLY A 368 5.70 -34.98 13.80
CA GLY A 368 6.11 -34.82 12.40
C GLY A 368 7.61 -34.62 12.17
N ILE A 369 8.43 -34.50 13.21
CA ILE A 369 9.88 -34.26 13.08
C ILE A 369 10.70 -35.27 13.93
N ALA A 370 11.97 -35.44 13.61
CA ALA A 370 12.92 -36.26 14.36
C ALA A 370 13.88 -35.42 15.22
N ALA A 371 14.31 -35.99 16.35
CA ALA A 371 15.13 -35.34 17.37
C ALA A 371 16.55 -35.00 16.89
N GLY A 372 17.10 -33.88 17.37
CA GLY A 372 18.50 -33.49 17.14
C GLY A 372 18.84 -33.05 15.72
N ILE A 373 17.84 -32.77 14.89
CA ILE A 373 17.99 -32.36 13.49
C ILE A 373 17.71 -30.86 13.32
N ASN A 374 18.43 -30.21 12.41
CA ASN A 374 18.15 -28.84 11.97
C ASN A 374 17.07 -28.84 10.89
N TYR A 375 16.07 -28.00 11.05
CA TYR A 375 14.93 -27.85 10.16
C TYR A 375 14.68 -26.40 9.77
N TYR A 376 13.89 -26.24 8.72
CA TYR A 376 13.34 -24.99 8.24
C TYR A 376 11.81 -25.13 8.16
N ALA A 377 11.10 -24.29 8.91
CA ALA A 377 9.65 -24.17 8.86
C ALA A 377 9.27 -23.06 7.87
N THR A 378 8.72 -23.44 6.73
CA THR A 378 8.16 -22.54 5.73
C THR A 378 6.67 -22.37 5.99
N ILE A 379 6.28 -21.16 6.35
CA ILE A 379 4.89 -20.71 6.44
C ILE A 379 4.49 -20.20 5.07
N ILE A 380 3.31 -20.61 4.59
CA ILE A 380 2.72 -20.13 3.33
C ILE A 380 1.28 -19.72 3.63
N SER A 381 0.94 -18.46 3.38
CA SER A 381 -0.41 -17.92 3.58
C SER A 381 -0.98 -17.46 2.24
N ARG A 382 -2.25 -17.79 1.98
CA ARG A 382 -2.97 -17.41 0.75
C ARG A 382 -4.33 -16.80 1.11
N ASP A 383 -4.63 -15.61 0.62
CA ASP A 383 -5.95 -14.97 0.82
C ASP A 383 -7.02 -15.49 -0.15
N GLU A 384 -8.27 -15.07 0.05
CA GLU A 384 -9.43 -15.54 -0.73
C GLU A 384 -9.37 -15.06 -2.20
N ALA A 385 -8.61 -14.00 -2.48
CA ALA A 385 -8.32 -13.51 -3.83
C ALA A 385 -7.15 -14.26 -4.51
N GLY A 386 -6.45 -15.13 -3.78
CA GLY A 386 -5.33 -15.93 -4.28
C GLY A 386 -3.94 -15.28 -4.12
N SER A 387 -3.84 -14.10 -3.49
CA SER A 387 -2.56 -13.48 -3.12
C SER A 387 -1.83 -14.37 -2.12
N MET A 388 -0.51 -14.50 -2.23
CA MET A 388 0.30 -15.36 -1.36
C MET A 388 1.43 -14.60 -0.67
N ALA A 389 1.78 -15.06 0.53
CA ALA A 389 3.00 -14.68 1.26
C ALA A 389 3.65 -15.94 1.82
N ALA A 390 4.98 -15.92 1.96
CA ALA A 390 5.71 -17.00 2.59
C ALA A 390 6.82 -16.46 3.50
N GLN A 391 7.11 -17.19 4.58
CA GLN A 391 8.19 -16.89 5.51
C GLN A 391 8.86 -18.17 5.97
N VAL A 392 10.20 -18.16 6.08
CA VAL A 392 10.99 -19.32 6.52
C VAL A 392 11.61 -19.04 7.88
N LEU A 393 11.46 -19.99 8.82
CA LEU A 393 12.04 -19.94 10.16
C LEU A 393 12.94 -21.16 10.41
N PRO A 394 14.26 -20.98 10.62
CA PRO A 394 15.14 -22.07 10.97
C PRO A 394 15.00 -22.47 12.44
N PHE A 395 15.09 -23.77 12.76
CA PHE A 395 15.12 -24.27 14.14
C PHE A 395 15.84 -25.62 14.27
N THR A 396 16.27 -25.95 15.48
CA THR A 396 16.91 -27.23 15.79
C THR A 396 16.05 -28.03 16.77
N ALA A 397 15.61 -29.22 16.38
CA ALA A 397 14.85 -30.09 17.26
C ALA A 397 15.73 -30.56 18.44
N PRO A 398 15.24 -30.52 19.69
CA PRO A 398 15.96 -31.06 20.84
C PRO A 398 16.32 -32.55 20.65
N LYS A 399 17.40 -33.01 21.29
CA LYS A 399 17.74 -34.44 21.32
C LYS A 399 16.76 -35.20 22.21
N ALA A 400 16.49 -36.47 21.89
CA ALA A 400 15.68 -37.33 22.74
C ALA A 400 16.48 -37.73 24.00
N GLY A 401 15.89 -37.55 25.20
CA GLY A 401 16.53 -37.84 26.49
C GLY A 401 15.58 -37.64 27.67
N ALA A 402 16.00 -38.04 28.87
CA ALA A 402 15.18 -37.99 30.09
C ALA A 402 14.77 -36.57 30.54
N ASP A 403 15.47 -35.54 30.05
CA ASP A 403 15.18 -34.11 30.28
C ASP A 403 14.55 -33.42 29.05
N ALA A 404 14.08 -34.17 28.06
CA ALA A 404 13.41 -33.58 26.90
C ALA A 404 12.10 -32.90 27.33
N PRO A 405 11.79 -31.67 26.83
CA PRO A 405 10.51 -31.04 27.08
C PRO A 405 9.37 -32.01 26.74
N PRO A 406 8.28 -32.05 27.54
CA PRO A 406 7.16 -32.94 27.27
C PRO A 406 6.67 -32.73 25.83
N ALA A 407 6.28 -33.83 25.18
CA ALA A 407 5.70 -33.75 23.83
C ALA A 407 4.57 -32.72 23.85
N VAL A 408 4.58 -31.78 22.89
CA VAL A 408 3.47 -30.85 22.70
C VAL A 408 2.22 -31.72 22.55
N PRO A 409 1.14 -31.49 23.34
CA PRO A 409 -0.07 -32.29 23.24
C PRO A 409 -0.53 -32.34 21.77
N GLU A 410 -1.05 -33.49 21.34
CA GLU A 410 -1.73 -33.65 20.05
C GLU A 410 -3.04 -32.82 20.09
N GLY A 411 -2.90 -31.50 20.03
CA GLY A 411 -3.98 -30.53 20.05
C GLY A 411 -4.23 -30.00 18.65
N SER A 412 -4.56 -30.88 17.71
CA SER A 412 -5.46 -30.47 16.63
C SER A 412 -6.85 -30.80 17.12
N SER A 413 -7.43 -29.95 17.97
CA SER A 413 -8.86 -29.99 18.20
C SER A 413 -9.52 -29.66 16.87
N THR A 414 -10.09 -30.67 16.23
CA THR A 414 -11.17 -30.42 15.28
C THR A 414 -12.20 -29.60 16.04
N PRO A 415 -12.51 -28.35 15.63
CA PRO A 415 -13.44 -27.50 16.37
C PRO A 415 -14.79 -28.22 16.39
N THR A 416 -15.16 -28.76 17.56
CA THR A 416 -16.41 -29.51 17.76
C THR A 416 -17.46 -28.63 18.44
N GLU A 417 -17.09 -27.40 18.81
CA GLU A 417 -17.92 -26.43 19.53
C GLU A 417 -18.68 -25.52 18.55
N THR A 418 -19.91 -25.15 18.94
CA THR A 418 -20.81 -24.40 18.06
C THR A 418 -20.70 -22.90 18.30
N LEU A 419 -20.32 -22.16 17.26
CA LEU A 419 -20.40 -20.70 17.23
C LEU A 419 -21.79 -20.29 16.69
N GLN A 420 -22.51 -19.45 17.44
CA GLN A 420 -23.82 -18.94 17.04
C GLN A 420 -23.76 -17.42 16.87
N THR A 421 -24.33 -16.92 15.76
CA THR A 421 -24.43 -15.49 15.46
C THR A 421 -25.86 -15.12 15.10
N SER A 422 -26.39 -14.03 15.65
CA SER A 422 -27.74 -13.53 15.33
C SER A 422 -27.78 -11.99 15.26
N VAL A 423 -28.58 -11.44 14.36
CA VAL A 423 -28.79 -9.98 14.23
C VAL A 423 -29.96 -9.56 15.12
N LEU A 424 -29.73 -8.60 16.00
CA LEU A 424 -30.70 -8.05 16.96
C LEU A 424 -31.15 -6.64 16.54
N GLY A 425 -32.26 -6.54 15.80
CA GLY A 425 -32.88 -5.25 15.45
C GLY A 425 -32.34 -4.55 14.21
N GLU A 426 -32.85 -3.35 13.91
CA GLU A 426 -32.64 -2.64 12.63
C GLU A 426 -31.32 -1.83 12.53
N GLN A 427 -30.48 -1.82 13.58
CA GLN A 427 -29.27 -0.99 13.66
C GLN A 427 -27.94 -1.76 13.47
N GLY A 428 -27.98 -2.99 12.95
CA GLY A 428 -26.76 -3.77 12.70
C GLY A 428 -26.10 -4.31 13.99
N LEU A 429 -26.85 -4.45 15.08
CA LEU A 429 -26.38 -5.11 16.30
C LEU A 429 -26.33 -6.63 16.07
N VAL A 430 -25.17 -7.24 16.29
CA VAL A 430 -24.92 -8.69 16.15
C VAL A 430 -24.58 -9.27 17.52
N SER A 431 -25.28 -10.34 17.89
CA SER A 431 -24.98 -11.16 19.06
C SER A 431 -24.16 -12.38 18.66
N ILE A 432 -23.02 -12.59 19.32
CA ILE A 432 -22.07 -13.66 19.07
C ILE A 432 -21.95 -14.48 20.35
N VAL A 433 -22.20 -15.79 20.28
CA VAL A 433 -22.21 -16.71 21.42
C VAL A 433 -21.41 -17.98 21.08
N TRP A 434 -20.57 -18.44 22.01
CA TRP A 434 -19.78 -19.67 21.87
C TRP A 434 -19.86 -20.53 23.12
N ASP A 435 -19.51 -21.81 22.98
CA ASP A 435 -19.49 -22.78 24.08
C ASP A 435 -18.21 -22.65 24.92
N PRO A 436 -18.24 -22.98 26.23
CA PRO A 436 -17.05 -23.04 27.07
C PRO A 436 -16.16 -24.25 26.73
N LEU A 437 -14.84 -24.06 26.84
CA LEU A 437 -13.85 -25.08 26.49
C LEU A 437 -13.84 -26.26 27.48
N VAL A 438 -13.79 -27.48 26.94
CA VAL A 438 -13.77 -28.74 27.72
C VAL A 438 -12.43 -28.97 28.48
N GLY A 439 -11.42 -28.12 28.28
CA GLY A 439 -10.08 -28.22 28.89
C GLY A 439 -9.77 -27.22 30.00
N GLY A 440 -10.69 -26.32 30.32
CA GLY A 440 -10.46 -25.19 31.24
C GLY A 440 -10.34 -23.86 30.51
N GLU A 441 -10.48 -22.78 31.28
CA GLU A 441 -10.56 -21.41 30.75
C GLU A 441 -9.19 -20.87 30.31
N PRO A 442 -9.10 -20.21 29.15
CA PRO A 442 -7.85 -19.57 28.72
C PRO A 442 -7.45 -18.44 29.68
N SER A 443 -6.16 -18.34 29.98
CA SER A 443 -5.65 -17.39 30.98
C SER A 443 -5.82 -15.91 30.60
N ASN A 444 -5.80 -15.57 29.31
CA ASN A 444 -6.06 -14.21 28.82
C ASN A 444 -7.48 -14.03 28.26
N GLY A 445 -8.31 -15.07 28.30
CA GLY A 445 -9.70 -15.03 27.83
C GLY A 445 -9.82 -15.34 26.34
N TYR A 446 -10.74 -14.65 25.65
CA TYR A 446 -11.06 -14.94 24.25
C TYR A 446 -10.85 -13.73 23.36
N ARG A 447 -10.40 -13.96 22.13
CA ARG A 447 -10.35 -12.98 21.04
C ARG A 447 -11.41 -13.31 20.00
N ILE A 448 -12.17 -12.32 19.55
CA ILE A 448 -13.25 -12.46 18.57
C ILE A 448 -12.92 -11.58 17.38
N ASP A 449 -12.81 -12.16 16.19
CA ASP A 449 -12.54 -11.44 14.94
C ASP A 449 -13.76 -11.49 14.00
N ILE A 450 -14.12 -10.37 13.37
CA ILE A 450 -15.20 -10.19 12.41
C ILE A 450 -14.58 -9.64 11.14
N ILE A 451 -14.71 -10.40 10.07
CA ILE A 451 -14.05 -10.17 8.79
C ILE A 451 -15.14 -9.91 7.75
N ASP A 452 -14.98 -8.92 6.88
CA ASP A 452 -15.91 -8.70 5.77
C ASP A 452 -15.80 -9.80 4.69
N ALA A 453 -16.72 -9.77 3.72
CA ALA A 453 -16.69 -10.68 2.57
C ALA A 453 -15.45 -10.51 1.67
N GLN A 454 -14.66 -9.45 1.84
CA GLN A 454 -13.42 -9.20 1.10
C GLN A 454 -12.19 -9.74 1.85
N GLY A 455 -12.36 -10.32 3.04
CA GLY A 455 -11.27 -10.86 3.86
C GLY A 455 -10.55 -9.80 4.69
N ASN A 456 -11.08 -8.58 4.78
CA ASN A 456 -10.53 -7.53 5.63
C ASN A 456 -11.12 -7.64 7.03
N LEU A 457 -10.30 -7.36 8.05
CA LEU A 457 -10.81 -7.27 9.40
C LEU A 457 -11.65 -6.01 9.59
N ILE A 458 -12.84 -6.20 10.15
CA ILE A 458 -13.78 -5.13 10.54
C ILE A 458 -13.79 -4.99 12.05
N GLU A 459 -13.91 -6.12 12.78
CA GLU A 459 -13.81 -6.15 14.24
C GLU A 459 -12.85 -7.20 14.83
N SER A 460 -11.71 -6.91 15.51
CA SER A 460 -11.18 -7.76 16.63
C SER A 460 -11.44 -7.27 18.08
N ARG A 461 -12.02 -8.09 18.96
CA ARG A 461 -12.29 -7.77 20.39
C ARG A 461 -11.73 -8.85 21.31
N THR A 462 -11.03 -8.45 22.37
CA THR A 462 -10.60 -9.38 23.43
C THR A 462 -11.51 -9.25 24.66
N VAL A 463 -11.94 -10.38 25.22
CA VAL A 463 -12.80 -10.46 26.41
C VAL A 463 -12.15 -11.31 27.49
N ALA A 464 -12.47 -10.98 28.75
CA ALA A 464 -11.91 -11.67 29.90
C ALA A 464 -12.35 -13.14 29.99
N PRO A 465 -11.55 -14.00 30.66
CA PRO A 465 -11.94 -15.36 31.02
C PRO A 465 -13.34 -15.39 31.68
N GLY A 466 -14.17 -16.36 31.29
CA GLY A 466 -15.55 -16.55 31.75
C GLY A 466 -16.60 -15.83 30.90
N THR A 467 -16.19 -15.17 29.80
CA THR A 467 -17.10 -14.53 28.85
C THR A 467 -17.36 -15.47 27.68
N TYR A 468 -18.64 -15.71 27.36
CA TYR A 468 -19.06 -16.61 26.28
C TYR A 468 -20.06 -15.97 25.29
N ALA A 469 -20.33 -14.68 25.47
CA ALA A 469 -21.25 -13.93 24.63
C ALA A 469 -20.84 -12.45 24.56
N ILE A 470 -20.92 -11.87 23.36
CA ILE A 470 -20.76 -10.43 23.15
C ILE A 470 -21.83 -9.89 22.21
N ASN A 471 -22.07 -8.58 22.30
CA ASN A 471 -22.84 -7.85 21.32
C ASN A 471 -21.93 -6.82 20.63
N VAL A 472 -22.13 -6.68 19.33
CA VAL A 472 -21.35 -5.82 18.44
C VAL A 472 -22.33 -4.94 17.67
N ASP A 473 -22.20 -3.62 17.78
CA ASP A 473 -23.04 -2.63 17.10
C ASP A 473 -22.28 -1.90 15.99
N GLY A 474 -22.99 -1.07 15.21
CA GLY A 474 -22.36 -0.17 14.23
C GLY A 474 -21.88 -0.82 12.93
N LEU A 475 -22.08 -2.13 12.73
CA LEU A 475 -21.71 -2.81 11.49
C LEU A 475 -22.58 -2.36 10.31
N ALA A 476 -21.94 -1.98 9.20
CA ALA A 476 -22.61 -1.57 7.97
C ALA A 476 -23.34 -2.76 7.30
N GLY A 477 -24.24 -2.48 6.36
CA GLY A 477 -24.90 -3.53 5.59
C GLY A 477 -23.93 -4.31 4.71
N GLY A 478 -23.79 -5.62 4.94
CA GLY A 478 -22.79 -6.48 4.31
C GLY A 478 -22.82 -7.90 4.87
N GLU A 479 -21.99 -8.78 4.31
CA GLU A 479 -21.75 -10.13 4.81
C GLU A 479 -20.43 -10.16 5.57
N TYR A 480 -20.43 -10.84 6.72
CA TYR A 480 -19.29 -10.93 7.63
C TYR A 480 -19.08 -12.36 8.12
N ARG A 481 -17.83 -12.70 8.39
CA ARG A 481 -17.35 -13.96 8.96
C ARG A 481 -16.81 -13.71 10.36
N VAL A 482 -17.28 -14.46 11.34
CA VAL A 482 -16.91 -14.34 12.76
C VAL A 482 -16.06 -15.54 13.17
N LEU A 483 -14.93 -15.28 13.84
CA LEU A 483 -14.02 -16.27 14.40
C LEU A 483 -13.81 -15.99 15.89
N VAL A 484 -13.66 -17.05 16.69
CA VAL A 484 -13.37 -16.95 18.13
C VAL A 484 -12.14 -17.79 18.43
N TYR A 485 -11.22 -17.20 19.20
CA TYR A 485 -9.95 -17.78 19.63
C TYR A 485 -9.86 -17.75 21.15
N ALA A 486 -9.25 -18.77 21.74
CA ALA A 486 -8.78 -18.78 23.11
C ALA A 486 -7.36 -18.21 23.14
N ASP A 487 -7.10 -17.27 24.05
CA ASP A 487 -5.77 -16.70 24.28
C ASP A 487 -5.17 -17.29 25.55
N GLU A 488 -4.22 -18.21 25.38
CA GLU A 488 -3.45 -18.77 26.49
C GLU A 488 -2.04 -18.16 26.46
N LYS A 489 -1.79 -17.19 27.36
CA LYS A 489 -0.48 -16.52 27.53
C LYS A 489 0.08 -15.90 26.23
N GLY A 490 -0.79 -15.36 25.38
CA GLY A 490 -0.43 -14.72 24.11
C GLY A 490 -0.31 -15.69 22.94
N VAL A 491 -0.70 -16.95 23.11
CA VAL A 491 -0.90 -17.92 22.02
C VAL A 491 -2.39 -18.03 21.78
N VAL A 492 -2.83 -17.62 20.59
CA VAL A 492 -4.24 -17.69 20.22
C VAL A 492 -4.52 -18.95 19.40
N GLU A 493 -5.53 -19.71 19.82
CA GLU A 493 -5.98 -20.93 19.16
C GLU A 493 -7.49 -20.88 18.93
N LYS A 494 -7.93 -21.28 17.74
CA LYS A 494 -9.34 -21.24 17.36
C LYS A 494 -10.15 -22.25 18.17
N VAL A 495 -11.28 -21.82 18.73
CA VAL A 495 -12.14 -22.67 19.57
C VAL A 495 -13.31 -23.30 18.81
N ALA A 496 -13.79 -22.62 17.76
CA ALA A 496 -14.96 -23.04 16.97
C ALA A 496 -14.76 -22.80 15.46
N ALA A 497 -15.56 -23.46 14.63
CA ALA A 497 -15.61 -23.15 13.20
C ALA A 497 -16.16 -21.73 12.97
N PRO A 498 -15.73 -21.02 11.90
CA PRO A 498 -16.24 -19.68 11.63
C PRO A 498 -17.75 -19.65 11.41
N ALA A 499 -18.42 -18.60 11.89
CA ALA A 499 -19.83 -18.34 11.62
C ALA A 499 -19.98 -17.21 10.60
N THR A 500 -21.11 -17.15 9.89
CA THR A 500 -21.39 -16.09 8.91
C THR A 500 -22.62 -15.31 9.34
N VAL A 501 -22.57 -13.98 9.24
CA VAL A 501 -23.68 -13.07 9.55
C VAL A 501 -23.88 -12.07 8.41
N VAL A 502 -25.14 -11.83 8.02
CA VAL A 502 -25.49 -10.90 6.95
C VAL A 502 -26.35 -9.77 7.52
N ILE A 503 -25.89 -8.54 7.35
CA ILE A 503 -26.59 -7.32 7.76
C ILE A 503 -27.24 -6.67 6.52
N PRO A 504 -28.56 -6.42 6.52
CA PRO A 504 -29.24 -5.80 5.39
C PRO A 504 -28.71 -4.39 5.08
N LYS A 505 -28.48 -4.08 3.79
CA LYS A 505 -28.12 -2.72 3.34
C LYS A 505 -29.31 -1.77 3.44
N ARG A 506 -29.11 -0.59 4.03
CA ARG A 506 -30.11 0.48 4.09
C ARG A 506 -30.23 1.13 2.70
N ALA A 507 -31.44 1.28 2.17
CA ALA A 507 -31.65 1.94 0.88
C ALA A 507 -31.22 3.42 0.95
N GLU A 508 -30.28 3.85 0.11
CA GLU A 508 -29.82 5.24 0.05
C GLU A 508 -30.89 6.16 -0.58
N PRO A 509 -31.03 7.41 -0.10
CA PRO A 509 -31.90 8.40 -0.73
C PRO A 509 -31.30 8.87 -2.07
N ILE A 510 -32.16 8.94 -3.09
CA ILE A 510 -31.80 9.32 -4.48
C ILE A 510 -31.10 10.68 -4.52
N ASP A 511 -29.87 10.71 -5.03
CA ASP A 511 -29.09 11.94 -5.25
C ASP A 511 -29.66 12.75 -6.43
N THR A 512 -30.33 13.86 -6.10
CA THR A 512 -30.95 14.78 -7.06
C THR A 512 -29.93 15.70 -7.75
N TYR A 513 -28.66 15.70 -7.31
CA TYR A 513 -27.61 16.61 -7.77
C TYR A 513 -27.04 16.26 -9.15
N GLU A 514 -26.98 14.96 -9.49
CA GLU A 514 -26.52 14.46 -10.80
C GLU A 514 -27.51 14.78 -11.95
N LEU A 515 -28.81 14.92 -11.65
CA LEU A 515 -29.81 15.29 -12.66
C LEU A 515 -29.70 16.75 -13.12
N ILE A 516 -29.12 17.65 -12.31
CA ILE A 516 -29.10 19.10 -12.57
C ILE A 516 -27.84 19.53 -13.36
N LYS A 517 -26.72 18.80 -13.26
CA LYS A 517 -25.45 19.19 -13.92
C LYS A 517 -25.41 18.94 -15.42
N ARG A 518 -26.05 17.88 -15.93
CA ARG A 518 -26.01 17.55 -17.37
C ARG A 518 -26.44 18.71 -18.29
N PRO A 519 -27.55 19.44 -18.07
CA PRO A 519 -27.92 20.52 -18.99
C PRO A 519 -26.97 21.74 -19.00
N ILE A 520 -26.28 22.05 -17.89
CA ILE A 520 -25.46 23.28 -17.77
C ILE A 520 -24.18 23.19 -18.64
N VAL A 521 -23.61 21.99 -18.81
CA VAL A 521 -22.37 21.79 -19.58
C VAL A 521 -22.62 21.70 -21.09
N TYR A 522 -23.76 21.13 -21.50
CA TYR A 522 -24.02 20.87 -22.93
C TYR A 522 -24.69 22.04 -23.66
N ILE A 523 -25.43 22.92 -22.97
CA ILE A 523 -26.12 24.07 -23.60
C ILE A 523 -25.13 25.06 -24.26
N PRO A 524 -24.01 25.47 -23.62
CA PRO A 524 -23.05 26.38 -24.25
C PRO A 524 -22.38 25.76 -25.49
N SER A 525 -22.08 24.46 -25.42
CA SER A 525 -21.44 23.70 -26.51
C SER A 525 -22.34 23.59 -27.74
N ILE A 526 -23.64 23.38 -27.54
CA ILE A 526 -24.63 23.33 -28.62
C ILE A 526 -24.82 24.72 -29.25
N LEU A 527 -24.88 25.78 -28.44
CA LEU A 527 -24.99 27.15 -28.95
C LEU A 527 -23.77 27.56 -29.76
N PHE A 528 -22.57 27.15 -29.36
CA PHE A 528 -21.33 27.41 -30.10
C PHE A 528 -21.30 26.66 -31.44
N ALA A 529 -21.73 25.40 -31.48
CA ALA A 529 -21.83 24.63 -32.72
C ALA A 529 -22.82 25.26 -33.72
N LEU A 530 -23.97 25.75 -33.22
CA LEU A 530 -24.96 26.45 -34.04
C LEU A 530 -24.44 27.78 -34.60
N LEU A 531 -23.64 28.53 -33.82
CA LEU A 531 -22.99 29.75 -34.29
C LEU A 531 -22.03 29.47 -35.46
N ILE A 532 -21.19 28.44 -35.34
CA ILE A 532 -20.25 28.03 -36.40
C ILE A 532 -21.02 27.63 -37.66
N LEU A 533 -22.11 26.86 -37.50
CA LEU A 533 -22.94 26.44 -38.63
C LEU A 533 -23.61 27.65 -39.32
N GLY A 534 -24.12 28.60 -38.54
CA GLY A 534 -24.72 29.85 -39.05
C GLY A 534 -23.71 30.69 -39.84
N LEU A 535 -22.49 30.86 -39.33
CA LEU A 535 -21.42 31.56 -40.04
C LEU A 535 -21.00 30.84 -41.34
N ALA A 536 -20.93 29.51 -41.31
CA ALA A 536 -20.63 28.71 -42.50
C ALA A 536 -21.71 28.88 -43.58
N ILE A 537 -22.99 28.86 -43.21
CA ILE A 537 -24.12 29.08 -44.13
C ILE A 537 -24.09 30.51 -44.69
N TYR A 538 -23.92 31.53 -43.84
CA TYR A 538 -23.84 32.93 -44.25
C TYR A 538 -22.73 33.16 -45.29
N SER A 539 -21.54 32.58 -45.06
CA SER A 539 -20.41 32.69 -45.99
C SER A 539 -20.68 32.06 -47.36
N ARG A 540 -21.49 30.99 -47.41
CA ARG A 540 -21.90 30.33 -48.66
C ARG A 540 -22.95 31.14 -49.42
N VAL A 541 -23.85 31.83 -48.71
CA VAL A 541 -24.89 32.68 -49.33
C VAL A 541 -24.26 33.95 -49.93
N GLN A 542 -23.33 34.60 -49.24
CA GLN A 542 -22.62 35.78 -49.76
C GLN A 542 -21.85 35.50 -51.06
N LYS A 543 -21.28 34.29 -51.22
CA LYS A 543 -20.60 33.88 -52.46
C LYS A 543 -21.53 33.65 -53.65
N LYS A 544 -22.85 33.52 -53.43
CA LYS A 544 -23.84 33.27 -54.48
C LYS A 544 -24.54 34.53 -54.99
N ILE A 545 -24.32 35.69 -54.39
CA ILE A 545 -24.85 36.96 -54.90
C ILE A 545 -23.86 37.47 -55.96
N PRO A 546 -24.20 37.47 -57.27
CA PRO A 546 -23.36 38.11 -58.25
C PRO A 546 -23.41 39.62 -58.01
N ASN A 547 -22.24 40.24 -57.88
CA ASN A 547 -22.11 41.70 -57.89
C ASN A 547 -22.75 42.23 -59.18
N LYS A 548 -23.98 42.76 -59.08
CA LYS A 548 -24.54 43.64 -60.10
C LYS A 548 -23.87 45.00 -59.93
N LYS A 549 -23.00 45.33 -60.89
CA LYS A 549 -22.78 46.71 -61.30
C LYS A 549 -24.04 47.23 -61.99
#